data_AF-A0A432KQB5-F1
#
_entry.id   AF-A0A432KQB5-F1
#
_cell.length_a   1.000
_cell.length_b   1.000
_cell.length_c   1.000
_cell.angle_alpha   90.00
_cell.angle_beta   90.00
_cell.angle_gamma   90.00
#
_symmetry.space_group_name_H-M   'P 1'
#
loop_
_entity.id
_entity.type
_entity.pdbx_description
1 polymer ?
#
loop_
_entity_poly.entity_id
_entity_poly.type
_entity_poly.pdbx_seq_one_letter_code
_entity_poly.pdbx_strand_id
1 'polypeptide(L)'
;MTFPMALKFLLSFFSLLFTVNLFGQISQPLRYEIEIDDLNSDYYIVSAKDEGLFLFKEMEDKTDDNEFVWEIIRLDSNLNEINKREVIIDKKFTFKGYSYDNGKFVMLFQEGIDYAKDLLFLTFSLTGDSFNSYLYENLVPIKLTEFEVKNDAVVFGGNVNMRTVVMMYNFIAEKGVVLPGFYNDRSSLLQIVTDTDDPWVRIITSDRMPSKRYGITVRAFNTMGERIYSNELLAKDDFSLTDGRIVNGSEGGNLLAGTYSVKRRTETSRGIYVADFNKEEGNQINYYNYGELENFFNYMKERRKERVLKRIARKKIKGRKLRFSYRLFVQDIIKQNNENILIGEAYYPTYSNRSYGYGYSSYGYDPFTNGRATQVFDGYKYTHAVIIAFDDNGKILWDNSFEINDLKSFQLEEHVQLAFLENEIVMLYLYDQQLKIKVIKNNEIIEGKYSEDLKLMYESDEMKSNDEELEGLEHWYGNNFYAYGVNKVKNLRDENIKLNRKVFFINKIVVE
;
A
#
# COMPACT_ATOMS: atom_id res chain seq x y z
N MET A 1 67.76 9.60 38.17
CA MET A 1 66.53 10.30 38.59
C MET A 1 65.40 9.85 37.68
N THR A 2 64.60 8.94 38.21
CA THR A 2 63.43 8.32 37.62
C THR A 2 62.20 9.16 37.95
N PHE A 3 61.50 9.66 36.93
CA PHE A 3 60.11 10.12 37.03
C PHE A 3 59.31 9.53 35.84
N PRO A 4 58.04 9.15 36.04
CA PRO A 4 57.57 7.85 35.62
C PRO A 4 56.86 7.86 34.26
N MET A 5 57.08 6.76 33.55
CA MET A 5 56.35 6.26 32.39
C MET A 5 54.94 5.80 32.80
N ALA A 6 54.13 6.69 33.38
CA ALA A 6 52.78 6.37 33.88
C ALA A 6 51.67 7.32 33.38
N LEU A 7 52.01 8.29 32.51
CA LEU A 7 51.03 9.25 31.97
C LEU A 7 50.87 9.20 30.45
N LYS A 8 51.32 8.12 29.80
CA LYS A 8 51.04 7.84 28.38
C LYS A 8 50.09 6.66 28.15
N PHE A 9 49.72 5.95 29.21
CA PHE A 9 48.79 4.81 29.13
C PHE A 9 47.35 5.14 29.51
N LEU A 10 47.07 6.33 30.07
CA LEU A 10 45.70 6.72 30.46
C LEU A 10 44.91 7.43 29.34
N LEU A 11 45.58 8.00 28.33
CA LEU A 11 44.90 8.64 27.19
C LEU A 11 44.57 7.69 26.04
N SER A 12 45.12 6.47 26.03
CA SER A 12 44.80 5.45 25.03
C SER A 12 43.60 4.58 25.41
N PHE A 13 43.08 4.69 26.64
CA PHE A 13 41.97 3.86 27.12
C PHE A 13 40.61 4.61 27.12
N PHE A 14 40.60 5.91 26.82
CA PHE A 14 39.38 6.71 26.76
C PHE A 14 38.87 6.97 25.32
N SER A 15 39.59 6.49 24.29
CA SER A 15 39.17 6.63 22.88
C SER A 15 38.49 5.37 22.31
N LEU A 16 38.15 4.38 23.14
CA LEU A 16 37.65 3.08 22.70
C LEU A 16 36.23 2.72 23.19
N LEU A 17 35.41 3.71 23.56
CA LEU A 17 34.03 3.49 24.02
C LEU A 17 32.99 4.45 23.42
N PHE A 18 33.29 5.06 22.26
CA PHE A 18 32.23 5.54 21.36
C PHE A 18 32.07 4.53 20.23
N THR A 19 31.58 3.34 20.56
CA THR A 19 30.69 2.64 19.62
C THR A 19 29.40 3.44 19.62
N VAL A 20 29.38 4.52 18.83
CA VAL A 20 28.11 5.05 18.33
C VAL A 20 27.58 3.90 17.50
N ASN A 21 26.62 3.16 18.04
CA ASN A 21 25.84 2.30 17.19
C ASN A 21 25.14 3.27 16.23
N LEU A 22 25.60 3.28 14.98
CA LEU A 22 24.86 3.81 13.85
C LEU A 22 23.68 2.85 13.65
N PHE A 23 22.70 2.93 14.54
CA PHE A 23 21.38 2.36 14.30
C PHE A 23 20.69 3.27 13.29
N GLY A 24 19.80 2.70 12.48
CA GLY A 24 18.95 3.49 11.58
C GLY A 24 18.32 4.65 12.34
N GLN A 25 18.79 5.87 12.08
CA GLN A 25 18.36 7.07 12.76
C GLN A 25 17.16 7.63 12.00
N ILE A 26 16.06 7.84 12.71
CA ILE A 26 14.90 8.49 12.15
C ILE A 26 14.99 9.98 12.42
N SER A 27 14.90 10.77 11.36
CA SER A 27 14.80 12.22 11.45
C SER A 27 13.49 12.69 10.83
N GLN A 28 12.97 13.79 11.38
CA GLN A 28 11.74 14.44 10.90
C GLN A 28 12.08 15.90 10.62
N PRO A 29 12.75 16.19 9.49
CA PRO A 29 13.38 17.48 9.26
C PRO A 29 12.39 18.57 8.84
N LEU A 30 11.25 18.21 8.25
CA LEU A 30 10.35 19.16 7.61
C LEU A 30 8.89 18.78 7.87
N ARG A 31 8.06 19.79 8.15
CA ARG A 31 6.62 19.64 8.30
C ARG A 31 5.92 20.78 7.58
N TYR A 32 4.87 20.46 6.85
CA TYR A 32 3.97 21.39 6.17
C TYR A 32 2.58 21.27 6.79
N GLU A 33 1.90 22.39 7.03
CA GLU A 33 0.56 22.43 7.62
C GLU A 33 -0.34 23.38 6.84
N ILE A 34 -1.57 22.93 6.54
CA ILE A 34 -2.66 23.75 6.03
C ILE A 34 -3.73 23.81 7.10
N GLU A 35 -4.15 25.01 7.51
CA GLU A 35 -5.30 25.16 8.39
C GLU A 35 -6.58 24.77 7.64
N ILE A 36 -7.39 23.92 8.26
CA ILE A 36 -8.61 23.37 7.66
C ILE A 36 -9.79 23.59 8.60
N ASP A 37 -10.98 23.69 8.01
CA ASP A 37 -12.23 23.75 8.74
C ASP A 37 -12.76 22.34 9.08
N ASP A 38 -13.88 22.29 9.80
CA ASP A 38 -14.47 21.01 10.24
C ASP A 38 -15.16 20.21 9.12
N LEU A 39 -15.41 20.83 7.97
CA LEU A 39 -16.02 20.20 6.80
C LEU A 39 -14.95 19.90 5.74
N ASN A 40 -14.91 18.65 5.26
CA ASN A 40 -13.97 18.12 4.26
C ASN A 40 -12.48 18.35 4.59
N SER A 41 -11.99 17.59 5.58
CA SER A 41 -10.69 17.79 6.21
C SER A 41 -9.52 17.02 5.56
N ASP A 42 -9.79 16.17 4.58
CA ASP A 42 -8.81 15.31 3.92
C ASP A 42 -8.29 15.95 2.62
N TYR A 43 -7.00 15.74 2.36
CA TYR A 43 -6.40 15.93 1.04
C TYR A 43 -5.94 14.57 0.54
N TYR A 44 -6.12 14.34 -0.75
CA TYR A 44 -5.40 13.29 -1.45
C TYR A 44 -3.96 13.75 -1.67
N ILE A 45 -3.01 12.83 -1.52
CA ILE A 45 -1.58 13.08 -1.73
C ILE A 45 -1.08 12.17 -2.85
N VAL A 46 -0.34 12.73 -3.80
CA VAL A 46 0.33 11.96 -4.86
C VAL A 46 1.81 12.22 -4.81
N SER A 47 2.59 11.13 -4.68
CA SER A 47 4.05 11.20 -4.80
C SER A 47 4.43 11.51 -6.24
N ALA A 48 5.17 12.62 -6.44
CA ALA A 48 5.87 12.90 -7.68
C ALA A 48 7.33 12.39 -7.63
N LYS A 49 7.60 11.36 -6.82
CA LYS A 49 8.95 10.85 -6.50
C LYS A 49 9.82 11.99 -5.93
N ASP A 50 11.07 12.11 -6.33
CA ASP A 50 12.00 13.14 -5.87
C ASP A 50 11.67 14.56 -6.33
N GLU A 51 10.65 14.73 -7.19
CA GLU A 51 10.17 16.02 -7.66
C GLU A 51 9.16 16.71 -6.71
N GLY A 52 8.65 16.01 -5.70
CA GLY A 52 7.74 16.60 -4.74
C GLY A 52 6.46 15.81 -4.48
N LEU A 53 5.40 16.53 -4.09
CA LEU A 53 4.06 16.01 -3.84
C LEU A 53 3.01 16.86 -4.56
N PHE A 54 1.92 16.24 -4.99
CA PHE A 54 0.67 16.93 -5.30
C PHE A 54 -0.32 16.69 -4.17
N LEU A 55 -1.00 17.74 -3.72
CA LEU A 55 -2.14 17.67 -2.80
C LEU A 55 -3.36 18.14 -3.53
N PHE A 56 -4.50 17.49 -3.35
CA PHE A 56 -5.72 17.99 -3.95
C PHE A 56 -6.96 17.59 -3.16
N LYS A 57 -8.02 18.38 -3.32
CA LYS A 57 -9.33 18.11 -2.72
C LYS A 57 -10.45 18.83 -3.47
N GLU A 58 -11.68 18.37 -3.24
CA GLU A 58 -12.89 19.09 -3.62
C GLU A 58 -13.16 20.23 -2.64
N MET A 59 -13.41 21.42 -3.17
CA MET A 59 -13.69 22.64 -2.40
C MET A 59 -15.20 22.82 -2.20
N GLU A 60 -15.58 23.46 -1.10
CA GLU A 60 -17.00 23.76 -0.82
C GLU A 60 -17.57 24.90 -1.69
N ASP A 61 -16.69 25.74 -2.26
CA ASP A 61 -17.10 26.94 -2.99
C ASP A 61 -17.91 26.56 -4.23
N LYS A 62 -19.21 26.85 -4.13
CA LYS A 62 -20.17 26.71 -5.21
C LYS A 62 -19.85 27.78 -6.24
N THR A 63 -19.26 27.39 -7.36
CA THR A 63 -19.60 28.00 -8.64
C THR A 63 -21.10 27.76 -8.92
N ASP A 64 -21.63 28.20 -10.07
CA ASP A 64 -23.04 27.98 -10.44
C ASP A 64 -23.54 26.55 -10.07
N ASP A 65 -24.84 26.38 -9.84
CA ASP A 65 -25.46 25.18 -9.22
C ASP A 65 -25.01 23.79 -9.75
N ASN A 66 -24.31 23.72 -10.88
CA ASN A 66 -23.90 22.51 -11.60
C ASN A 66 -22.39 22.19 -11.65
N GLU A 67 -21.54 22.90 -10.91
CA GLU A 67 -20.08 22.70 -10.94
C GLU A 67 -19.45 22.52 -9.54
N PHE A 68 -18.31 21.83 -9.47
CA PHE A 68 -17.44 21.70 -8.29
C PHE A 68 -16.06 22.29 -8.59
N VAL A 69 -15.50 23.00 -7.61
CA VAL A 69 -14.12 23.49 -7.66
C VAL A 69 -13.21 22.47 -6.99
N TRP A 70 -12.11 22.13 -7.64
CA TRP A 70 -11.06 21.27 -7.10
C TRP A 70 -9.77 22.08 -6.95
N GLU A 71 -9.20 22.07 -5.75
CA GLU A 71 -7.91 22.69 -5.47
C GLU A 71 -6.80 21.66 -5.66
N ILE A 72 -5.70 22.07 -6.31
CA ILE A 72 -4.48 21.29 -6.49
C ILE A 72 -3.29 22.14 -6.05
N ILE A 73 -2.52 21.64 -5.09
CA ILE A 73 -1.30 22.25 -4.55
C ILE A 73 -0.11 21.38 -4.95
N ARG A 74 0.98 22.00 -5.38
CA ARG A 74 2.24 21.30 -5.61
C ARG A 74 3.27 21.72 -4.58
N LEU A 75 3.87 20.74 -3.92
CA LEU A 75 5.01 20.92 -3.03
C LEU A 75 6.28 20.37 -3.68
N ASP A 76 7.44 20.99 -3.40
CA ASP A 76 8.74 20.42 -3.73
C ASP A 76 9.15 19.32 -2.73
N SER A 77 10.32 18.70 -2.92
CA SER A 77 10.85 17.66 -2.03
C SER A 77 11.32 18.17 -0.66
N ASN A 78 11.31 19.49 -0.45
CA ASN A 78 11.51 20.18 0.81
C ASN A 78 10.18 20.69 1.41
N LEU A 79 9.04 20.24 0.88
CA LEU A 79 7.70 20.64 1.29
C LEU A 79 7.42 22.16 1.15
N ASN A 80 8.14 22.86 0.27
CA ASN A 80 7.79 24.23 -0.09
C ASN A 80 6.70 24.23 -1.16
N GLU A 81 5.70 25.09 -1.01
CA GLU A 81 4.65 25.28 -2.02
C GLU A 81 5.24 25.93 -3.28
N ILE A 82 5.16 25.19 -4.40
CA ILE A 82 5.58 25.67 -5.72
C ILE A 82 4.44 26.48 -6.35
N ASN A 83 3.22 25.92 -6.32
CA ASN A 83 2.03 26.58 -6.82
C ASN A 83 0.75 25.94 -6.25
N LYS A 84 -0.35 26.69 -6.43
CA LYS A 84 -1.72 26.28 -6.13
C LYS A 84 -2.61 26.65 -7.32
N ARG A 85 -3.54 25.77 -7.69
CA ARG A 85 -4.45 25.93 -8.83
C ARG A 85 -5.83 25.43 -8.48
N GLU A 86 -6.82 25.95 -9.20
CA GLU A 86 -8.20 25.51 -9.12
C GLU A 86 -8.67 25.02 -10.50
N VAL A 87 -9.43 23.93 -10.51
CA VAL A 87 -10.10 23.42 -11.71
C VAL A 87 -11.59 23.25 -11.44
N ILE A 88 -12.40 23.57 -12.43
CA ILE A 88 -13.87 23.49 -12.35
C ILE A 88 -14.34 22.25 -13.10
N ILE A 89 -15.16 21.43 -12.46
CA ILE A 89 -15.63 20.16 -12.98
C ILE A 89 -17.16 20.08 -12.85
N ASP A 90 -17.84 19.64 -13.90
CA ASP A 90 -19.29 19.42 -13.87
C ASP A 90 -19.66 18.35 -12.83
N LYS A 91 -20.68 18.61 -12.00
CA LYS A 91 -21.15 17.73 -10.91
C LYS A 91 -21.55 16.33 -11.37
N LYS A 92 -21.82 16.12 -12.66
CA LYS A 92 -22.09 14.79 -13.21
C LYS A 92 -20.88 13.85 -13.12
N PHE A 93 -19.67 14.42 -13.06
CA PHE A 93 -18.43 13.69 -12.91
C PHE A 93 -18.05 13.57 -11.43
N THR A 94 -17.82 12.33 -10.99
CA THR A 94 -17.38 12.02 -9.63
C THR A 94 -15.95 11.54 -9.66
N PHE A 95 -15.12 12.00 -8.74
CA PHE A 95 -13.74 11.56 -8.61
C PHE A 95 -13.65 10.06 -8.33
N LYS A 96 -12.69 9.38 -8.97
CA LYS A 96 -12.52 7.92 -8.85
C LYS A 96 -11.11 7.47 -8.53
N GLY A 97 -10.10 8.25 -8.87
CA GLY A 97 -8.72 7.85 -8.62
C GLY A 97 -7.74 8.80 -9.27
N TYR A 98 -6.47 8.51 -9.02
CA TYR A 98 -5.35 9.26 -9.53
C TYR A 98 -4.16 8.34 -9.78
N SER A 99 -3.23 8.79 -10.61
CA SER A 99 -1.95 8.09 -10.83
C SER A 99 -0.94 9.10 -11.37
N TYR A 100 0.35 8.78 -11.21
CA TYR A 100 1.46 9.62 -11.65
C TYR A 100 2.51 8.76 -12.33
N ASP A 101 2.96 9.19 -13.50
CA ASP A 101 4.11 8.58 -14.18
C ASP A 101 4.88 9.63 -14.97
N ASN A 102 6.21 9.56 -14.92
CA ASN A 102 7.13 10.36 -15.74
C ASN A 102 6.74 11.84 -15.90
N GLY A 103 6.46 12.51 -14.78
CA GLY A 103 6.15 13.93 -14.75
C GLY A 103 4.75 14.33 -15.16
N LYS A 104 3.85 13.35 -15.25
CA LYS A 104 2.44 13.55 -15.55
C LYS A 104 1.56 13.00 -14.43
N PHE A 105 0.93 13.91 -13.72
CA PHE A 105 -0.13 13.60 -12.76
C PHE A 105 -1.47 13.53 -13.51
N VAL A 106 -2.24 12.46 -13.29
CA VAL A 106 -3.55 12.29 -13.91
C VAL A 106 -4.61 12.04 -12.84
N MET A 107 -5.70 12.81 -12.91
CA MET A 107 -6.92 12.60 -12.13
C MET A 107 -7.98 11.95 -13.00
N LEU A 108 -8.69 10.97 -12.44
CA LEU A 108 -9.79 10.26 -13.08
C LEU A 108 -11.13 10.62 -12.42
N PHE A 109 -12.07 11.01 -13.27
CA PHE A 109 -13.47 11.17 -12.91
C PHE A 109 -14.36 10.31 -13.80
N GLN A 110 -15.51 9.90 -13.28
CA GLN A 110 -16.50 9.15 -14.05
C GLN A 110 -17.88 9.80 -13.99
N GLU A 111 -18.62 9.71 -15.09
CA GLU A 111 -20.05 9.99 -15.10
C GLU A 111 -20.83 8.75 -14.63
N GLY A 112 -21.60 8.89 -13.55
CA GLY A 112 -22.36 7.80 -12.92
C GLY A 112 -21.74 7.28 -11.62
N ILE A 113 -22.56 6.65 -10.77
CA ILE A 113 -22.14 6.25 -9.40
C ILE A 113 -21.42 4.90 -9.41
N ASP A 114 -22.12 3.84 -9.85
CA ASP A 114 -21.62 2.47 -9.80
C ASP A 114 -20.91 2.02 -11.08
N TYR A 115 -21.35 2.54 -12.22
CA TYR A 115 -20.83 2.22 -13.54
C TYR A 115 -20.45 3.51 -14.24
N ALA A 116 -19.21 3.59 -14.69
CA ALA A 116 -18.71 4.69 -15.50
C ALA A 116 -19.38 4.65 -16.87
N LYS A 117 -20.25 5.62 -17.16
CA LYS A 117 -20.77 5.85 -18.51
C LYS A 117 -19.67 6.43 -19.37
N ASP A 118 -19.15 7.59 -18.98
CA ASP A 118 -18.01 8.25 -19.61
C ASP A 118 -16.95 8.52 -18.54
N LEU A 119 -15.70 8.69 -18.98
CA LEU A 119 -14.57 9.02 -18.13
C LEU A 119 -14.01 10.38 -18.52
N LEU A 120 -13.65 11.18 -17.53
CA LEU A 120 -12.95 12.44 -17.71
C LEU A 120 -11.56 12.30 -17.07
N PHE A 121 -10.53 12.51 -17.88
CA PHE A 121 -9.14 12.55 -17.42
C PHE A 121 -8.66 14.00 -17.38
N LEU A 122 -8.12 14.45 -16.26
CA LEU A 122 -7.37 15.71 -16.17
C LEU A 122 -5.89 15.39 -16.01
N THR A 123 -5.05 16.00 -16.84
CA THR A 123 -3.61 15.77 -16.82
C THR A 123 -2.86 17.06 -16.47
N PHE A 124 -1.90 16.95 -15.56
CA PHE A 124 -1.07 18.03 -15.07
C PHE A 124 0.40 17.68 -15.31
N SER A 125 1.14 18.62 -15.88
CA SER A 125 2.60 18.52 -16.03
C SER A 125 3.30 19.22 -14.89
N LEU A 126 4.48 18.74 -14.52
CA LEU A 126 5.36 19.38 -13.54
C LEU A 126 5.84 20.78 -13.97
N THR A 127 6.06 21.03 -15.26
CA THR A 127 6.72 22.26 -15.72
C THR A 127 5.77 23.32 -16.27
N GLY A 128 4.47 23.00 -16.39
CA GLY A 128 3.49 23.86 -17.05
C GLY A 128 2.38 24.33 -16.12
N ASP A 129 1.85 25.52 -16.37
CA ASP A 129 0.72 26.11 -15.62
C ASP A 129 -0.66 25.67 -16.08
N SER A 130 -0.74 25.08 -17.27
CA SER A 130 -1.98 24.53 -17.83
C SER A 130 -2.17 23.05 -17.48
N PHE A 131 -3.44 22.63 -17.45
CA PHE A 131 -3.84 21.23 -17.47
C PHE A 131 -4.52 20.92 -18.81
N ASN A 132 -4.57 19.65 -19.20
CA ASN A 132 -5.39 19.20 -20.32
C ASN A 132 -6.53 18.30 -19.82
N SER A 133 -7.69 18.39 -20.46
CA SER A 133 -8.87 17.57 -20.18
C SER A 133 -9.19 16.66 -21.36
N TYR A 134 -9.45 15.38 -21.09
CA TYR A 134 -9.82 14.39 -22.10
C TYR A 134 -11.11 13.68 -21.70
N LEU A 135 -12.13 13.75 -22.54
CA LEU A 135 -13.36 12.99 -22.39
C LEU A 135 -13.24 11.66 -23.16
N TYR A 136 -13.43 10.56 -22.45
CA TYR A 136 -13.47 9.23 -23.04
C TYR A 136 -14.88 8.65 -22.90
N GLU A 137 -15.55 8.55 -24.05
CA GLU A 137 -16.89 7.96 -24.16
C GLU A 137 -16.77 6.42 -24.11
N ASN A 138 -17.26 5.77 -23.04
CA ASN A 138 -17.18 4.31 -23.02
C ASN A 138 -18.18 3.72 -24.01
N LEU A 139 -17.72 2.70 -24.74
CA LEU A 139 -18.61 1.87 -25.57
C LEU A 139 -19.63 1.10 -24.71
N VAL A 140 -19.25 0.73 -23.48
CA VAL A 140 -20.10 0.01 -22.53
C VAL A 140 -19.81 0.50 -21.12
N PRO A 141 -20.83 0.77 -20.27
CA PRO A 141 -20.60 1.15 -18.89
C PRO A 141 -19.83 0.08 -18.12
N ILE A 142 -18.78 0.51 -17.40
CA ILE A 142 -17.88 -0.38 -16.66
C ILE A 142 -17.93 -0.09 -15.16
N LYS A 143 -17.97 -1.13 -14.34
CA LYS A 143 -17.67 -0.99 -12.91
C LYS A 143 -16.15 -0.97 -12.75
N LEU A 144 -15.59 0.23 -12.72
CA LEU A 144 -14.15 0.46 -12.59
C LEU A 144 -13.60 -0.13 -11.29
N THR A 145 -12.43 -0.76 -11.36
CA THR A 145 -11.71 -1.29 -10.19
C THR A 145 -10.23 -0.91 -10.16
N GLU A 146 -9.60 -0.69 -11.31
CA GLU A 146 -8.17 -0.38 -11.42
C GLU A 146 -7.95 0.76 -12.41
N PHE A 147 -6.97 1.62 -12.14
CA PHE A 147 -6.59 2.76 -12.99
C PHE A 147 -5.10 3.08 -12.78
N GLU A 148 -4.33 3.11 -13.86
CA GLU A 148 -2.91 3.47 -13.83
C GLU A 148 -2.46 4.24 -15.07
N VAL A 149 -1.42 5.06 -14.90
CA VAL A 149 -0.78 5.83 -15.99
C VAL A 149 0.54 5.17 -16.38
N LYS A 150 0.83 5.16 -17.69
CA LYS A 150 2.15 4.84 -18.24
C LYS A 150 2.45 5.76 -19.43
N ASN A 151 3.45 6.62 -19.28
CA ASN A 151 3.87 7.63 -20.25
C ASN A 151 2.71 8.53 -20.71
N ASP A 152 2.26 8.34 -21.95
CA ASP A 152 1.18 9.09 -22.59
C ASP A 152 -0.12 8.30 -22.70
N ALA A 153 -0.26 7.23 -21.93
CA ALA A 153 -1.48 6.45 -21.88
C ALA A 153 -1.95 6.21 -20.45
N VAL A 154 -3.26 6.03 -20.32
CA VAL A 154 -3.90 5.46 -19.12
C VAL A 154 -4.42 4.08 -19.45
N VAL A 155 -4.33 3.18 -18.48
CA VAL A 155 -4.90 1.84 -18.52
C VAL A 155 -5.85 1.71 -17.35
N PHE A 156 -7.05 1.24 -17.64
CA PHE A 156 -8.09 1.12 -16.64
C PHE A 156 -8.91 -0.12 -16.88
N GLY A 157 -9.34 -0.74 -15.78
CA GLY A 157 -9.95 -2.04 -15.81
C GLY A 157 -11.03 -2.19 -14.76
N GLY A 158 -11.91 -3.15 -15.00
CA GLY A 158 -13.06 -3.36 -14.16
C GLY A 158 -13.94 -4.48 -14.66
N ASN A 159 -15.18 -4.47 -14.22
CA ASN A 159 -16.14 -5.52 -14.52
C ASN A 159 -17.29 -5.00 -15.40
N VAL A 160 -17.56 -5.75 -16.47
CA VAL A 160 -18.75 -5.59 -17.31
C VAL A 160 -19.48 -6.93 -17.31
N ASN A 161 -20.70 -6.97 -16.76
CA ASN A 161 -21.50 -8.21 -16.67
C ASN A 161 -20.71 -9.41 -16.11
N MET A 162 -20.01 -9.21 -14.99
CA MET A 162 -19.17 -10.22 -14.31
C MET A 162 -17.92 -10.68 -15.09
N ARG A 163 -17.56 -10.00 -16.18
CA ARG A 163 -16.34 -10.26 -16.95
C ARG A 163 -15.35 -9.12 -16.74
N THR A 164 -14.07 -9.48 -16.61
CA THR A 164 -12.99 -8.50 -16.59
C THR A 164 -12.89 -7.85 -17.97
N VAL A 165 -12.86 -6.52 -18.00
CA VAL A 165 -12.56 -5.73 -19.19
C VAL A 165 -11.46 -4.76 -18.82
N VAL A 166 -10.45 -4.66 -19.69
CA VAL A 166 -9.37 -3.67 -19.55
C VAL A 166 -9.31 -2.85 -20.82
N MET A 167 -9.20 -1.55 -20.65
CA MET A 167 -9.13 -0.56 -21.71
C MET A 167 -7.88 0.29 -21.52
N MET A 168 -7.44 0.89 -22.62
CA MET A 168 -6.33 1.82 -22.63
C MET A 168 -6.72 3.03 -23.47
N TYR A 169 -6.33 4.21 -23.03
CA TYR A 169 -6.51 5.46 -23.77
C TYR A 169 -5.17 6.18 -23.88
N ASN A 170 -4.77 6.50 -25.11
CA ASN A 170 -3.55 7.23 -25.41
C ASN A 170 -3.87 8.72 -25.62
N PHE A 171 -3.26 9.59 -24.84
CA PHE A 171 -3.51 11.04 -24.83
C PHE A 171 -2.96 11.76 -26.07
N ILE A 172 -1.88 11.26 -26.68
CA ILE A 172 -1.30 11.86 -27.89
C ILE A 172 -2.13 11.49 -29.12
N ALA A 173 -2.49 10.20 -29.24
CA ALA A 173 -3.29 9.71 -30.35
C ALA A 173 -4.80 10.01 -30.17
N GLU A 174 -5.20 10.47 -28.99
CA GLU A 174 -6.58 10.64 -28.52
C GLU A 174 -7.46 9.42 -28.84
N LYS A 175 -6.89 8.23 -28.67
CA LYS A 175 -7.48 6.97 -29.10
C LYS A 175 -7.56 5.99 -27.96
N GLY A 176 -8.76 5.48 -27.72
CA GLY A 176 -8.98 4.36 -26.82
C GLY A 176 -9.13 3.03 -27.53
N VAL A 177 -8.71 1.97 -26.84
CA VAL A 177 -8.76 0.60 -27.30
C VAL A 177 -9.16 -0.33 -26.16
N VAL A 178 -9.95 -1.35 -26.47
CA VAL A 178 -10.21 -2.46 -25.55
C VAL A 178 -9.10 -3.47 -25.70
N LEU A 179 -8.42 -3.82 -24.61
CA LEU A 179 -7.31 -4.74 -24.66
C LEU A 179 -7.82 -6.18 -24.87
N PRO A 180 -7.21 -6.95 -25.79
CA PRO A 180 -7.63 -8.32 -26.06
C PRO A 180 -7.21 -9.29 -24.96
N GLY A 181 -8.00 -10.35 -24.75
CA GLY A 181 -7.60 -11.51 -23.93
C GLY A 181 -8.23 -11.59 -22.54
N PHE A 182 -9.22 -10.73 -22.23
CA PHE A 182 -9.87 -10.68 -20.90
C PHE A 182 -11.29 -11.26 -20.85
N TYR A 183 -11.77 -11.87 -21.93
CA TYR A 183 -13.17 -12.32 -22.08
C TYR A 183 -13.56 -13.61 -21.35
N ASN A 184 -12.66 -14.21 -20.55
CA ASN A 184 -12.97 -15.45 -19.82
C ASN A 184 -14.02 -15.20 -18.74
N ASP A 185 -15.11 -16.00 -18.75
CA ASP A 185 -16.32 -15.86 -17.92
C ASP A 185 -16.11 -15.87 -16.39
N ARG A 186 -14.88 -16.08 -15.90
CA ARG A 186 -14.53 -16.19 -14.48
C ARG A 186 -13.09 -15.76 -14.17
N SER A 187 -12.58 -14.79 -14.94
CA SER A 187 -11.32 -14.12 -14.66
C SER A 187 -11.57 -12.94 -13.70
N SER A 188 -10.61 -12.67 -12.82
CA SER A 188 -10.60 -11.44 -12.01
C SER A 188 -9.31 -10.68 -12.27
N LEU A 189 -9.43 -9.39 -12.58
CA LEU A 189 -8.30 -8.46 -12.53
C LEU A 189 -7.70 -8.46 -11.12
N LEU A 190 -6.38 -8.65 -11.04
CA LEU A 190 -5.65 -8.60 -9.77
C LEU A 190 -4.88 -7.28 -9.64
N GLN A 191 -4.22 -6.85 -10.72
CA GLN A 191 -3.39 -5.64 -10.71
C GLN A 191 -3.11 -5.17 -12.14
N ILE A 192 -2.91 -3.87 -12.28
CA ILE A 192 -2.24 -3.23 -13.43
C ILE A 192 -0.89 -2.73 -12.93
N VAL A 193 0.21 -3.15 -13.58
CA VAL A 193 1.57 -2.76 -13.19
C VAL A 193 2.17 -1.86 -14.26
N THR A 194 2.54 -0.64 -13.85
CA THR A 194 3.12 0.41 -14.70
C THR A 194 4.49 0.88 -14.22
N ASP A 195 4.81 0.77 -12.91
CA ASP A 195 6.10 1.20 -12.33
C ASP A 195 7.23 0.19 -12.65
N THR A 196 7.62 0.18 -13.91
CA THR A 196 8.73 -0.61 -14.47
C THR A 196 9.55 0.26 -15.42
N ASP A 197 10.83 -0.03 -15.58
CA ASP A 197 11.74 0.77 -16.43
C ASP A 197 11.39 0.71 -17.93
N ASP A 198 10.75 -0.39 -18.35
CA ASP A 198 10.32 -0.58 -19.73
C ASP A 198 8.98 0.13 -20.03
N PRO A 199 8.64 0.37 -21.32
CA PRO A 199 7.44 1.12 -21.68
C PRO A 199 6.16 0.27 -21.67
N TRP A 200 6.19 -0.95 -21.12
CA TRP A 200 5.04 -1.85 -21.16
C TRP A 200 4.17 -1.70 -19.92
N VAL A 201 2.89 -1.96 -20.12
CA VAL A 201 1.92 -2.14 -19.04
C VAL A 201 1.65 -3.62 -18.89
N ARG A 202 1.75 -4.14 -17.67
CA ARG A 202 1.49 -5.56 -17.37
C ARG A 202 0.15 -5.68 -16.64
N ILE A 203 -0.70 -6.57 -17.12
CA ILE A 203 -2.00 -6.84 -16.54
C ILE A 203 -1.98 -8.26 -15.98
N ILE A 204 -2.26 -8.37 -14.68
CA ILE A 204 -2.29 -9.63 -13.95
C ILE A 204 -3.74 -10.04 -13.73
N THR A 205 -4.09 -11.23 -14.20
CA THR A 205 -5.42 -11.81 -13.96
C THR A 205 -5.32 -13.14 -13.24
N SER A 206 -6.27 -13.40 -12.35
CA SER A 206 -6.51 -14.74 -11.82
C SER A 206 -7.56 -15.42 -12.69
N ASP A 207 -7.18 -16.54 -13.31
CA ASP A 207 -8.01 -17.27 -14.26
C ASP A 207 -8.49 -18.60 -13.66
N ARG A 208 -9.80 -18.83 -13.67
CA ARG A 208 -10.38 -20.08 -13.19
C ARG A 208 -10.30 -21.16 -14.26
N MET A 209 -9.53 -22.21 -13.97
CA MET A 209 -9.42 -23.40 -14.80
C MET A 209 -10.71 -24.25 -14.77
N PRO A 210 -10.93 -25.15 -15.76
CA PRO A 210 -12.04 -26.11 -15.73
C PRO A 210 -12.11 -26.96 -14.45
N SER A 211 -10.95 -27.26 -13.86
CA SER A 211 -10.81 -27.96 -12.58
C SER A 211 -11.31 -27.18 -11.35
N LYS A 212 -11.78 -25.93 -11.53
CA LYS A 212 -12.14 -24.95 -10.48
C LYS A 212 -10.96 -24.48 -9.63
N ARG A 213 -9.74 -24.83 -10.04
CA ARG A 213 -8.49 -24.22 -9.56
C ARG A 213 -8.28 -22.87 -10.24
N TYR A 214 -7.37 -22.09 -9.68
CA TYR A 214 -7.02 -20.78 -10.21
C TYR A 214 -5.52 -20.76 -10.53
N GLY A 215 -5.22 -20.32 -11.75
CA GLY A 215 -3.90 -19.93 -12.21
C GLY A 215 -3.80 -18.41 -12.31
N ILE A 216 -2.64 -17.92 -12.73
CA ILE A 216 -2.40 -16.50 -12.96
C ILE A 216 -1.91 -16.31 -14.38
N THR A 217 -2.43 -15.30 -15.07
CA THR A 217 -1.94 -14.89 -16.37
C THR A 217 -1.39 -13.47 -16.31
N VAL A 218 -0.19 -13.28 -16.84
CA VAL A 218 0.44 -11.96 -17.02
C VAL A 218 0.44 -11.62 -18.50
N ARG A 219 -0.14 -10.48 -18.87
CA ARG A 219 -0.16 -9.99 -20.24
C ARG A 219 0.50 -8.61 -20.30
N ALA A 220 1.47 -8.43 -21.17
CA ALA A 220 2.12 -7.14 -21.38
C ALA A 220 1.62 -6.48 -22.67
N PHE A 221 1.43 -5.16 -22.62
CA PHE A 221 0.97 -4.34 -23.73
C PHE A 221 1.84 -3.09 -23.85
N ASN A 222 2.00 -2.56 -25.06
CA ASN A 222 2.53 -1.21 -25.23
C ASN A 222 1.42 -0.16 -25.01
N THR A 223 1.79 1.13 -25.03
CA THR A 223 0.89 2.28 -24.83
C THR A 223 -0.12 2.52 -25.97
N MET A 224 -0.10 1.69 -27.02
CA MET A 224 -1.11 1.65 -28.09
C MET A 224 -2.08 0.47 -27.95
N GLY A 225 -1.92 -0.35 -26.91
CA GLY A 225 -2.74 -1.52 -26.63
C GLY A 225 -2.40 -2.77 -27.44
N GLU A 226 -1.23 -2.79 -28.09
CA GLU A 226 -0.73 -3.98 -28.79
C GLU A 226 -0.07 -4.92 -27.78
N ARG A 227 -0.43 -6.21 -27.84
CA ARG A 227 0.08 -7.21 -26.90
C ARG A 227 1.52 -7.59 -27.26
N ILE A 228 2.42 -7.47 -26.29
CA ILE A 228 3.83 -7.88 -26.40
C ILE A 228 3.98 -9.37 -26.08
N TYR A 229 3.50 -9.81 -24.92
CA TYR A 229 3.55 -11.22 -24.51
C TYR A 229 2.36 -11.60 -23.60
N SER A 230 2.19 -12.91 -23.40
CA SER A 230 1.17 -13.49 -22.51
C SER A 230 1.73 -14.76 -21.90
N ASN A 231 1.96 -14.75 -20.59
CA ASN A 231 2.47 -15.90 -19.84
C ASN A 231 1.40 -16.40 -18.88
N GLU A 232 1.05 -17.68 -18.97
CA GLU A 232 0.12 -18.33 -18.06
C GLU A 232 0.89 -19.19 -17.05
N LEU A 233 0.48 -19.10 -15.79
CA LEU A 233 1.04 -19.84 -14.68
C LEU A 233 -0.01 -20.78 -14.10
N LEU A 234 0.23 -22.08 -14.26
CA LEU A 234 -0.65 -23.13 -13.79
C LEU A 234 -0.21 -23.64 -12.41
N ALA A 235 -1.13 -23.63 -11.45
CA ALA A 235 -0.86 -24.19 -10.13
C ALA A 235 -0.63 -25.71 -10.20
N LYS A 236 0.31 -26.23 -9.39
CA LYS A 236 0.50 -27.69 -9.22
C LYS A 236 -0.80 -28.38 -8.79
N ASP A 237 -0.86 -29.68 -9.04
CA ASP A 237 -1.96 -30.53 -8.61
C ASP A 237 -2.21 -30.39 -7.11
N ASP A 238 -3.47 -30.09 -6.76
CA ASP A 238 -4.00 -29.72 -5.44
C ASP A 238 -3.88 -28.25 -4.97
N PHE A 239 -3.31 -27.32 -5.74
CA PHE A 239 -3.23 -25.91 -5.34
C PHE A 239 -4.04 -24.94 -6.21
N SER A 240 -4.18 -23.73 -5.72
CA SER A 240 -4.70 -22.58 -6.47
C SER A 240 -3.91 -21.35 -6.07
N LEU A 241 -3.51 -20.54 -7.04
CA LEU A 241 -2.87 -19.26 -6.80
C LEU A 241 -3.97 -18.27 -6.43
N THR A 242 -3.83 -17.58 -5.30
CA THR A 242 -4.88 -16.70 -4.75
C THR A 242 -4.63 -15.23 -5.03
N ASP A 243 -3.35 -14.87 -5.15
CA ASP A 243 -2.83 -13.52 -5.36
C ASP A 243 -1.45 -13.60 -6.03
N GLY A 244 -0.95 -12.49 -6.57
CA GLY A 244 0.36 -12.41 -7.21
C GLY A 244 0.82 -10.99 -7.48
N ARG A 245 2.11 -10.75 -7.29
CA ARG A 245 2.84 -9.53 -7.62
C ARG A 245 4.07 -9.89 -8.45
N ILE A 246 4.40 -9.06 -9.42
CA ILE A 246 5.62 -9.21 -10.24
C ILE A 246 6.76 -8.50 -9.52
N VAL A 247 7.99 -8.96 -9.73
CA VAL A 247 9.18 -8.24 -9.27
C VAL A 247 9.41 -7.01 -10.16
N ASN A 248 9.35 -5.82 -9.57
CA ASN A 248 9.59 -4.58 -10.30
C ASN A 248 11.10 -4.41 -10.54
N GLY A 249 11.53 -4.34 -11.80
CA GLY A 249 12.92 -4.07 -12.20
C GLY A 249 13.17 -4.28 -13.70
N SER A 250 14.21 -3.64 -14.26
CA SER A 250 14.63 -3.76 -15.66
C SER A 250 14.82 -5.20 -16.18
N GLU A 251 15.14 -6.15 -15.29
CA GLU A 251 15.22 -7.60 -15.57
C GLU A 251 14.09 -8.42 -14.87
N GLY A 252 13.21 -7.75 -14.10
CA GLY A 252 12.32 -8.33 -13.08
C GLY A 252 10.98 -8.89 -13.56
N GLY A 253 10.61 -8.73 -14.83
CA GLY A 253 9.32 -9.18 -15.36
C GLY A 253 9.08 -10.70 -15.41
N ASN A 254 10.07 -11.51 -15.04
CA ASN A 254 10.01 -12.97 -15.10
C ASN A 254 9.64 -13.63 -13.77
N LEU A 255 9.82 -12.92 -12.65
CA LEU A 255 9.50 -13.45 -11.32
C LEU A 255 8.15 -12.94 -10.86
N LEU A 256 7.37 -13.85 -10.29
CA LEU A 256 6.06 -13.55 -9.73
C LEU A 256 5.90 -14.31 -8.42
N ALA A 257 5.53 -13.60 -7.36
CA ALA A 257 5.31 -14.22 -6.06
C ALA A 257 3.96 -13.80 -5.48
N GLY A 258 3.40 -14.65 -4.62
CA GLY A 258 2.11 -14.38 -4.02
C GLY A 258 1.65 -15.52 -3.14
N THR A 259 0.36 -15.55 -2.84
CA THR A 259 -0.19 -16.55 -1.93
C THR A 259 -0.84 -17.74 -2.66
N TYR A 260 -0.86 -18.90 -2.01
CA TYR A 260 -1.57 -20.07 -2.54
C TYR A 260 -2.52 -20.72 -1.51
N SER A 261 -3.58 -21.35 -2.02
CA SER A 261 -4.55 -22.15 -1.26
C SER A 261 -4.61 -23.61 -1.75
N VAL A 262 -5.45 -24.43 -1.10
CA VAL A 262 -5.65 -25.85 -1.47
C VAL A 262 -6.95 -26.02 -2.26
N LYS A 263 -6.86 -26.64 -3.44
CA LYS A 263 -7.92 -27.05 -4.38
C LYS A 263 -8.85 -25.97 -4.92
N ARG A 264 -9.40 -25.11 -4.05
CA ARG A 264 -10.28 -24.00 -4.43
C ARG A 264 -9.66 -22.71 -3.92
N ARG A 265 -9.85 -21.63 -4.68
CA ARG A 265 -9.55 -20.28 -4.18
C ARG A 265 -10.39 -20.04 -2.92
N THR A 266 -9.69 -19.81 -1.82
CA THR A 266 -10.25 -19.34 -0.56
C THR A 266 -9.64 -17.99 -0.29
N GLU A 267 -10.32 -17.12 0.45
CA GLU A 267 -9.74 -15.85 0.90
C GLU A 267 -8.52 -16.05 1.79
N THR A 268 -8.33 -17.26 2.33
CA THR A 268 -7.16 -17.62 3.13
C THR A 268 -6.16 -18.46 2.35
N SER A 269 -4.89 -18.26 2.70
CA SER A 269 -3.72 -18.91 2.11
C SER A 269 -3.06 -19.88 3.09
N ARG A 270 -2.27 -20.81 2.54
CA ARG A 270 -1.45 -21.78 3.28
C ARG A 270 0.02 -21.40 3.35
N GLY A 271 0.44 -20.46 2.51
CA GLY A 271 1.83 -20.13 2.30
C GLY A 271 2.01 -19.21 1.09
N ILE A 272 3.27 -19.01 0.73
CA ILE A 272 3.72 -18.21 -0.40
C ILE A 272 4.19 -19.14 -1.52
N TYR A 273 3.99 -18.73 -2.76
CA TYR A 273 4.66 -19.32 -3.90
C TYR A 273 5.54 -18.27 -4.58
N VAL A 274 6.61 -18.74 -5.22
CA VAL A 274 7.45 -17.93 -6.09
C VAL A 274 7.56 -18.67 -7.41
N ALA A 275 7.28 -17.96 -8.49
CA ALA A 275 7.26 -18.47 -9.85
C ALA A 275 8.27 -17.73 -10.71
N ASP A 276 8.91 -18.47 -11.62
CA ASP A 276 9.84 -17.95 -12.61
C ASP A 276 9.36 -18.37 -14.01
N PHE A 277 8.98 -17.39 -14.82
CA PHE A 277 8.49 -17.59 -16.19
C PHE A 277 9.57 -18.09 -17.15
N ASN A 278 10.86 -17.95 -16.83
CA ASN A 278 11.95 -18.46 -17.67
C ASN A 278 12.16 -19.97 -17.55
N LYS A 279 11.60 -20.60 -16.52
CA LYS A 279 11.70 -22.05 -16.32
C LYS A 279 10.72 -22.81 -17.20
N GLU A 280 11.09 -24.05 -17.52
CA GLU A 280 10.22 -24.98 -18.24
C GLU A 280 8.90 -25.21 -17.50
N GLU A 281 7.83 -25.32 -18.28
CA GLU A 281 6.46 -25.54 -17.79
C GLU A 281 6.41 -26.73 -16.81
N GLY A 282 5.77 -26.52 -15.65
CA GLY A 282 5.68 -27.51 -14.57
C GLY A 282 6.75 -27.40 -13.48
N ASN A 283 7.90 -26.77 -13.78
CA ASN A 283 8.98 -26.50 -12.81
C ASN A 283 9.12 -25.01 -12.46
N GLN A 284 8.17 -24.18 -12.91
CA GLN A 284 8.20 -22.74 -12.70
C GLN A 284 7.98 -22.34 -11.24
N ILE A 285 7.25 -23.13 -10.44
CA ILE A 285 6.74 -22.70 -9.13
C ILE A 285 7.36 -23.46 -7.95
N ASN A 286 7.94 -22.68 -7.03
CA ASN A 286 8.31 -23.08 -5.68
C ASN A 286 7.19 -22.73 -4.71
N TYR A 287 6.85 -23.65 -3.78
CA TYR A 287 5.81 -23.46 -2.78
C TYR A 287 6.38 -23.57 -1.36
N TYR A 288 6.13 -22.54 -0.56
CA TYR A 288 6.61 -22.42 0.81
C TYR A 288 5.44 -22.35 1.78
N ASN A 289 5.28 -23.36 2.63
CA ASN A 289 4.27 -23.31 3.69
C ASN A 289 4.72 -22.32 4.77
N TYR A 290 3.79 -21.59 5.41
CA TYR A 290 4.17 -20.69 6.51
C TYR A 290 4.91 -21.39 7.66
N GLY A 291 4.69 -22.69 7.86
CA GLY A 291 5.43 -23.48 8.84
C GLY A 291 6.87 -23.84 8.46
N GLU A 292 7.32 -23.47 7.27
CA GLU A 292 8.68 -23.67 6.77
C GLU A 292 9.54 -22.41 6.91
N LEU A 293 8.91 -21.26 7.14
CA LEU A 293 9.54 -19.98 7.41
C LEU A 293 10.05 -19.94 8.86
N GLU A 294 11.25 -19.41 9.06
CA GLU A 294 11.98 -19.46 10.32
C GLU A 294 11.40 -18.48 11.35
N ASN A 295 11.14 -17.25 10.90
CA ASN A 295 10.79 -16.12 11.75
C ASN A 295 9.33 -15.65 11.61
N PHE A 296 8.55 -16.26 10.71
CA PHE A 296 7.15 -15.93 10.46
C PHE A 296 6.30 -15.84 11.74
N PHE A 297 6.60 -16.64 12.77
CA PHE A 297 5.84 -16.67 14.03
C PHE A 297 6.42 -15.77 15.14
N ASN A 298 7.44 -14.95 14.86
CA ASN A 298 8.12 -14.13 15.86
C ASN A 298 7.25 -12.98 16.41
N TYR A 299 6.21 -12.57 15.66
CA TYR A 299 5.20 -11.62 16.14
C TYR A 299 4.36 -12.17 17.32
N MET A 300 4.36 -13.48 17.55
CA MET A 300 3.57 -14.07 18.63
C MET A 300 4.28 -13.96 19.98
N LYS A 301 3.52 -13.72 21.05
CA LYS A 301 3.98 -13.91 22.43
C LYS A 301 4.64 -15.28 22.63
N GLU A 302 5.74 -15.32 23.37
CA GLU A 302 6.65 -16.47 23.48
C GLU A 302 5.94 -17.81 23.73
N ARG A 303 5.06 -17.87 24.75
CA ARG A 303 4.30 -19.09 25.08
C ARG A 303 3.37 -19.57 23.95
N ARG A 304 2.85 -18.67 23.11
CA ARG A 304 2.04 -19.02 21.94
C ARG A 304 2.94 -19.51 20.82
N LYS A 305 4.05 -18.81 20.54
CA LYS A 305 5.08 -19.18 19.55
C LYS A 305 5.58 -20.61 19.80
N GLU A 306 6.06 -20.91 21.01
CA GLU A 306 6.54 -22.25 21.36
C GLU A 306 5.51 -23.36 21.08
N ARG A 307 4.24 -23.14 21.44
CA ARG A 307 3.17 -24.13 21.21
C ARG A 307 2.94 -24.38 19.72
N VAL A 308 3.00 -23.33 18.91
CA VAL A 308 2.87 -23.44 17.45
C VAL A 308 4.06 -24.19 16.86
N LEU A 309 5.29 -23.82 17.21
CA LEU A 309 6.51 -24.48 16.75
C LEU A 309 6.54 -25.98 17.14
N LYS A 310 6.18 -26.32 18.38
CA LYS A 310 6.04 -27.73 18.82
C LYS A 310 5.02 -28.50 17.97
N ARG A 311 3.92 -27.87 17.55
CA ARG A 311 2.91 -28.50 16.67
C ARG A 311 3.42 -28.70 15.25
N ILE A 312 4.17 -27.74 14.70
CA ILE A 312 4.83 -27.84 13.38
C ILE A 312 5.80 -29.03 13.40
N ALA A 313 6.71 -29.07 14.38
CA ALA A 313 7.70 -30.14 14.51
C ALA A 313 7.05 -31.54 14.58
N ARG A 314 6.00 -31.71 15.41
CA ARG A 314 5.25 -32.97 15.50
C ARG A 314 4.60 -33.41 14.19
N LYS A 315 4.16 -32.46 13.36
CA LYS A 315 3.58 -32.77 12.03
C LYS A 315 4.67 -33.13 11.03
N LYS A 316 5.79 -32.39 11.04
CA LYS A 316 6.96 -32.63 10.18
C LYS A 316 7.52 -34.04 10.37
N ILE A 317 7.67 -34.52 11.61
CA ILE A 317 8.09 -35.90 11.93
C ILE A 317 7.17 -36.95 11.29
N LYS A 318 5.87 -36.66 11.15
CA LYS A 318 4.89 -37.57 10.53
C LYS A 318 4.80 -37.41 9.01
N GLY A 319 5.74 -36.70 8.38
CA GLY A 319 5.71 -36.40 6.94
C GLY A 319 4.51 -35.54 6.52
N ARG A 320 3.92 -34.77 7.44
CA ARG A 320 2.74 -33.92 7.17
C ARG A 320 3.07 -32.45 7.43
N LYS A 321 2.50 -31.53 6.65
CA LYS A 321 2.57 -30.09 6.91
C LYS A 321 1.40 -29.65 7.80
N LEU A 322 1.65 -28.68 8.69
CA LEU A 322 0.57 -28.06 9.47
C LEU A 322 -0.24 -27.13 8.55
N ARG A 323 -1.56 -27.09 8.76
CA ARG A 323 -2.46 -26.26 7.95
C ARG A 323 -2.63 -24.90 8.62
N PHE A 324 -2.02 -23.88 8.03
CA PHE A 324 -2.23 -22.47 8.37
C PHE A 324 -3.31 -21.84 7.49
N SER A 325 -3.93 -20.75 7.93
CA SER A 325 -5.04 -20.11 7.23
C SER A 325 -5.02 -18.62 7.52
N TYR A 326 -4.19 -17.89 6.78
CA TYR A 326 -4.05 -16.43 6.89
C TYR A 326 -4.70 -15.76 5.69
N ARG A 327 -5.39 -14.64 5.88
CA ARG A 327 -5.58 -13.68 4.77
C ARG A 327 -4.35 -12.80 4.78
N LEU A 328 -3.69 -12.69 3.64
CA LEU A 328 -2.45 -11.93 3.52
C LEU A 328 -2.65 -10.98 2.36
N PHE A 329 -2.57 -9.69 2.64
CA PHE A 329 -2.52 -8.65 1.64
C PHE A 329 -1.06 -8.53 1.19
N VAL A 330 -0.78 -8.77 -0.08
CA VAL A 330 0.60 -8.81 -0.62
C VAL A 330 0.89 -7.47 -1.29
N GLN A 331 1.93 -6.78 -0.83
CA GLN A 331 2.40 -5.53 -1.44
C GLN A 331 3.31 -5.83 -2.63
N ASP A 332 3.66 -4.81 -3.39
CA ASP A 332 4.64 -4.91 -4.48
C ASP A 332 5.99 -5.46 -4.01
N ILE A 333 6.67 -6.20 -4.92
CA ILE A 333 7.93 -6.86 -4.60
C ILE A 333 9.08 -5.92 -4.94
N ILE A 334 9.90 -5.64 -3.93
CA ILE A 334 11.03 -4.72 -4.04
C ILE A 334 12.29 -5.50 -4.40
N LYS A 335 12.96 -5.12 -5.50
CA LYS A 335 14.26 -5.66 -5.88
C LYS A 335 15.35 -4.87 -5.16
N GLN A 336 16.14 -5.54 -4.32
CA GLN A 336 17.28 -4.94 -3.61
C GLN A 336 18.53 -5.81 -3.84
N ASN A 337 19.49 -5.31 -4.61
CA ASN A 337 20.67 -6.06 -5.03
C ASN A 337 20.27 -7.41 -5.67
N ASN A 338 20.75 -8.53 -5.13
CA ASN A 338 20.45 -9.90 -5.60
C ASN A 338 19.25 -10.52 -4.87
N GLU A 339 18.53 -9.76 -4.05
CA GLU A 339 17.38 -10.21 -3.28
C GLU A 339 16.09 -9.58 -3.79
N ASN A 340 15.01 -10.34 -3.73
CA ASN A 340 13.66 -9.89 -4.02
C ASN A 340 12.86 -9.97 -2.72
N ILE A 341 12.26 -8.85 -2.30
CA ILE A 341 11.66 -8.71 -0.98
C ILE A 341 10.15 -8.59 -1.12
N LEU A 342 9.43 -9.61 -0.67
CA LEU A 342 7.98 -9.63 -0.60
C LEU A 342 7.52 -9.22 0.80
N ILE A 343 6.56 -8.30 0.84
CA ILE A 343 5.89 -7.87 2.07
C ILE A 343 4.45 -8.39 2.03
N GLY A 344 4.00 -8.93 3.15
CA GLY A 344 2.62 -9.40 3.29
C GLY A 344 2.03 -9.01 4.64
N GLU A 345 0.84 -8.42 4.64
CA GLU A 345 0.14 -7.98 5.85
C GLU A 345 -1.03 -8.89 6.18
N ALA A 346 -0.98 -9.54 7.34
CA ALA A 346 -1.96 -10.52 7.73
C ALA A 346 -3.14 -9.88 8.47
N TYR A 347 -4.34 -10.01 7.89
CA TYR A 347 -5.55 -9.36 8.36
C TYR A 347 -6.73 -10.32 8.57
N TYR A 348 -7.77 -9.85 9.26
CA TYR A 348 -9.06 -10.52 9.33
C TYR A 348 -10.21 -9.51 9.47
N PRO A 349 -11.37 -9.77 8.83
CA PRO A 349 -12.54 -8.91 8.98
C PRO A 349 -13.09 -9.01 10.40
N THR A 350 -13.51 -7.88 10.94
CA THR A 350 -14.20 -7.76 12.23
C THR A 350 -15.63 -7.26 12.01
N TYR A 351 -16.52 -7.66 12.90
CA TYR A 351 -17.94 -7.30 12.85
C TYR A 351 -18.39 -6.91 14.25
N SER A 352 -19.18 -5.84 14.34
CA SER A 352 -19.80 -5.38 15.58
C SER A 352 -21.28 -5.72 15.58
N ASN A 353 -21.81 -6.09 16.75
CA ASN A 353 -23.24 -6.32 16.92
C ASN A 353 -23.90 -4.99 17.27
N ARG A 354 -24.67 -4.41 16.34
CA ARG A 354 -25.53 -3.26 16.67
C ARG A 354 -26.91 -3.77 17.06
N SER A 355 -27.30 -3.51 18.31
CA SER A 355 -28.69 -3.65 18.74
C SER A 355 -29.38 -2.32 18.48
N TYR A 356 -30.27 -2.26 17.49
CA TYR A 356 -31.18 -1.12 17.37
C TYR A 356 -32.20 -1.22 18.50
N GLY A 357 -31.89 -0.56 19.63
CA GLY A 357 -32.89 -0.29 20.65
C GLY A 357 -33.90 0.69 20.07
N TYR A 358 -35.05 0.20 19.60
CA TYR A 358 -36.17 1.08 19.31
C TYR A 358 -36.57 1.78 20.60
N GLY A 359 -36.57 3.12 20.55
CA GLY A 359 -37.01 3.96 21.67
C GLY A 359 -38.41 3.55 22.13
N TYR A 360 -38.60 3.58 23.44
CA TYR A 360 -39.88 3.35 24.12
C TYR A 360 -41.02 4.12 23.43
N SER A 361 -41.81 3.44 22.60
CA SER A 361 -43.14 3.91 22.23
C SER A 361 -44.08 3.52 23.36
N SER A 362 -44.73 4.52 23.98
CA SER A 362 -45.57 4.37 25.17
C SER A 362 -46.92 3.63 24.92
N TYR A 363 -47.16 3.08 23.73
CA TYR A 363 -48.42 2.43 23.40
C TYR A 363 -48.19 1.18 22.53
N GLY A 364 -48.30 0.01 23.16
CA GLY A 364 -48.41 -1.29 22.48
C GLY A 364 -47.16 -2.16 22.60
N TYR A 365 -47.19 -3.12 23.51
CA TYR A 365 -46.18 -4.18 23.65
C TYR A 365 -46.41 -5.22 22.53
N ASP A 366 -45.65 -5.14 21.43
CA ASP A 366 -45.65 -6.15 20.38
C ASP A 366 -44.56 -7.22 20.65
N PRO A 367 -44.91 -8.47 21.00
CA PRO A 367 -43.94 -9.53 21.32
C PRO A 367 -43.11 -10.02 20.12
N PHE A 368 -43.41 -9.58 18.89
CA PHE A 368 -42.75 -10.03 17.67
C PHE A 368 -41.61 -9.12 17.18
N THR A 369 -41.35 -8.01 17.87
CA THR A 369 -40.29 -7.03 17.53
C THR A 369 -39.02 -7.20 18.37
N ASN A 370 -38.67 -8.44 18.71
CA ASN A 370 -37.40 -8.72 19.39
C ASN A 370 -36.24 -8.34 18.47
N GLY A 371 -35.50 -7.31 18.88
CA GLY A 371 -34.41 -6.67 18.14
C GLY A 371 -33.44 -7.69 17.56
N ARG A 372 -33.48 -7.86 16.25
CA ARG A 372 -32.47 -8.64 15.53
C ARG A 372 -31.17 -7.85 15.61
N ALA A 373 -30.26 -8.28 16.48
CA ALA A 373 -28.89 -7.79 16.46
C ALA A 373 -28.32 -8.05 15.05
N THR A 374 -28.06 -7.00 14.29
CA THR A 374 -27.43 -7.11 12.98
C THR A 374 -25.93 -7.03 13.17
N GLN A 375 -25.21 -8.00 12.59
CA GLN A 375 -23.77 -7.91 12.46
C GLN A 375 -23.45 -6.89 11.37
N VAL A 376 -22.75 -5.83 11.76
CA VAL A 376 -22.29 -4.78 10.85
C VAL A 376 -20.78 -4.94 10.69
N PHE A 377 -20.28 -4.87 9.45
CA PHE A 377 -18.85 -4.90 9.19
C PHE A 377 -18.19 -3.71 9.88
N ASP A 378 -17.13 -3.99 10.62
CA ASP A 378 -16.49 -3.05 11.53
C ASP A 378 -15.09 -2.65 11.07
N GLY A 379 -14.58 -3.27 10.01
CA GLY A 379 -13.23 -3.05 9.46
C GLY A 379 -12.37 -4.31 9.44
N TYR A 380 -11.23 -4.24 8.79
CA TYR A 380 -10.17 -5.25 8.78
C TYR A 380 -9.17 -4.94 9.89
N LYS A 381 -8.92 -5.92 10.75
CA LYS A 381 -7.91 -5.83 11.79
C LYS A 381 -6.64 -6.56 11.35
N TYR A 382 -5.50 -5.90 11.51
CA TYR A 382 -4.20 -6.47 11.20
C TYR A 382 -3.58 -7.17 12.41
N THR A 383 -2.59 -8.02 12.15
CA THR A 383 -1.92 -8.80 13.21
C THR A 383 -0.42 -8.71 13.14
N HIS A 384 0.13 -8.91 11.95
CA HIS A 384 1.55 -8.85 11.67
C HIS A 384 1.77 -8.60 10.19
N ALA A 385 2.85 -7.91 9.87
CA ALA A 385 3.47 -7.99 8.56
C ALA A 385 4.52 -9.11 8.57
N VAL A 386 4.75 -9.70 7.40
CA VAL A 386 5.86 -10.60 7.12
C VAL A 386 6.68 -10.03 5.97
N ILE A 387 7.99 -10.15 6.08
CA ILE A 387 8.94 -9.81 5.03
C ILE A 387 9.69 -11.08 4.68
N ILE A 388 9.78 -11.39 3.39
CA ILE A 388 10.39 -12.60 2.89
C ILE A 388 11.32 -12.22 1.75
N ALA A 389 12.60 -12.51 1.89
CA ALA A 389 13.56 -12.38 0.81
C ALA A 389 13.76 -13.70 0.07
N PHE A 390 13.85 -13.63 -1.25
CA PHE A 390 14.17 -14.76 -2.11
C PHE A 390 15.12 -14.37 -3.24
N ASP A 391 15.92 -15.34 -3.69
CA ASP A 391 16.84 -15.15 -4.82
C ASP A 391 16.11 -15.18 -6.18
N ASP A 392 16.84 -14.91 -7.25
CA ASP A 392 16.29 -14.91 -8.61
C ASP A 392 15.86 -16.29 -9.13
N ASN A 393 16.14 -17.37 -8.38
CA ASN A 393 15.62 -18.71 -8.66
C ASN A 393 14.34 -19.01 -7.87
N GLY A 394 13.85 -18.04 -7.08
CA GLY A 394 12.69 -18.15 -6.22
C GLY A 394 12.92 -18.99 -4.97
N LYS A 395 14.17 -19.09 -4.49
CA LYS A 395 14.52 -19.74 -3.23
C LYS A 395 14.53 -18.73 -2.10
N ILE A 396 13.78 -19.01 -1.02
CA ILE A 396 13.79 -18.18 0.20
C ILE A 396 15.19 -18.14 0.81
N LEU A 397 15.66 -16.93 1.12
CA LEU A 397 16.92 -16.63 1.76
C LEU A 397 16.74 -16.41 3.27
N TRP A 398 15.78 -15.57 3.63
CA TRP A 398 15.45 -15.23 5.01
C TRP A 398 14.02 -14.71 5.11
N ASP A 399 13.48 -14.69 6.33
CA ASP A 399 12.19 -14.07 6.61
C ASP A 399 12.20 -13.35 7.96
N ASN A 400 11.30 -12.38 8.13
CA ASN A 400 11.06 -11.71 9.41
C ASN A 400 9.58 -11.32 9.55
N SER A 401 9.17 -10.98 10.77
CA SER A 401 7.79 -10.54 11.04
C SER A 401 7.76 -9.30 11.91
N PHE A 402 6.75 -8.44 11.72
CA PHE A 402 6.55 -7.20 12.47
C PHE A 402 5.13 -7.15 13.06
N GLU A 403 4.99 -6.88 14.35
CA GLU A 403 3.69 -6.86 15.04
C GLU A 403 2.94 -5.54 14.79
N ILE A 404 1.78 -5.63 14.15
CA ILE A 404 0.91 -4.51 13.73
C ILE A 404 -0.55 -4.70 14.21
N ASN A 405 -0.72 -5.25 15.41
CA ASN A 405 -2.02 -5.61 15.98
C ASN A 405 -2.89 -4.44 16.45
N ASP A 406 -2.36 -3.22 16.37
CA ASP A 406 -3.03 -1.97 16.72
C ASP A 406 -3.85 -1.44 15.54
N LEU A 407 -3.46 -1.77 14.29
CA LEU A 407 -4.08 -1.25 13.07
C LEU A 407 -5.45 -1.87 12.75
N LYS A 408 -6.35 -1.00 12.30
CA LYS A 408 -7.66 -1.35 11.79
C LYS A 408 -8.12 -0.34 10.75
N SER A 409 -8.54 -0.83 9.59
CA SER A 409 -8.99 0.02 8.47
C SER A 409 -10.30 -0.51 7.89
N PHE A 410 -11.11 0.36 7.28
CA PHE A 410 -12.34 -0.09 6.60
C PHE A 410 -12.04 -0.71 5.23
N GLN A 411 -10.93 -0.34 4.60
CA GLN A 411 -10.45 -0.89 3.33
C GLN A 411 -9.14 -1.66 3.54
N LEU A 412 -8.70 -2.45 2.57
CA LEU A 412 -7.38 -3.10 2.64
C LEU A 412 -6.36 -2.15 2.05
N GLU A 413 -5.37 -1.79 2.85
CA GLU A 413 -4.41 -0.72 2.56
C GLU A 413 -3.01 -1.19 2.98
N GLU A 414 -1.99 -0.59 2.39
CA GLU A 414 -0.59 -0.79 2.77
C GLU A 414 -0.30 0.04 4.02
N HIS A 415 0.33 -0.56 5.03
CA HIS A 415 0.65 0.15 6.28
C HIS A 415 2.12 0.07 6.64
N VAL A 416 2.78 -1.06 6.35
CA VAL A 416 4.20 -1.26 6.66
C VAL A 416 5.05 -0.82 5.48
N GLN A 417 5.90 0.16 5.74
CA GLN A 417 6.88 0.70 4.81
C GLN A 417 8.29 0.17 5.16
N LEU A 418 9.19 0.09 4.16
CA LEU A 418 10.58 -0.33 4.33
C LEU A 418 11.56 0.75 3.91
N ALA A 419 12.61 0.95 4.71
CA ALA A 419 13.83 1.65 4.31
C ALA A 419 14.99 0.66 4.21
N PHE A 420 15.84 0.84 3.18
CA PHE A 420 16.99 -0.01 2.93
C PHE A 420 18.27 0.76 3.24
N LEU A 421 18.95 0.38 4.32
CA LEU A 421 20.29 0.84 4.67
C LEU A 421 21.33 -0.16 4.13
N GLU A 422 22.63 0.16 4.20
CA GLU A 422 23.68 -0.69 3.59
C GLU A 422 23.61 -2.16 3.98
N ASN A 423 23.26 -2.46 5.24
CA ASN A 423 23.21 -3.81 5.79
C ASN A 423 21.95 -4.11 6.60
N GLU A 424 21.03 -3.15 6.69
CA GLU A 424 19.87 -3.22 7.59
C GLU A 424 18.61 -2.80 6.85
N ILE A 425 17.49 -3.36 7.29
CA ILE A 425 16.16 -2.99 6.81
C ILE A 425 15.40 -2.45 8.00
N VAL A 426 14.93 -1.21 7.85
CA VAL A 426 14.07 -0.56 8.85
C VAL A 426 12.63 -0.73 8.39
N MET A 427 11.83 -1.38 9.23
CA MET A 427 10.39 -1.49 9.05
C MET A 427 9.72 -0.42 9.89
N LEU A 428 8.75 0.28 9.31
CA LEU A 428 8.01 1.31 10.00
C LEU A 428 6.54 1.33 9.58
N TYR A 429 5.66 1.65 10.52
CA TYR A 429 4.26 2.00 10.26
C TYR A 429 3.83 3.13 11.20
N LEU A 430 2.82 3.89 10.82
CA LEU A 430 2.23 4.94 11.66
C LEU A 430 1.02 4.40 12.40
N TYR A 431 0.92 4.71 13.69
CA TYR A 431 -0.29 4.50 14.47
C TYR A 431 -0.33 5.47 15.64
N ASP A 432 -1.45 6.16 15.79
CA ASP A 432 -1.71 7.12 16.87
C ASP A 432 -0.61 8.17 16.96
N GLN A 433 -0.26 8.74 15.80
CA GLN A 433 0.79 9.76 15.67
C GLN A 433 2.19 9.33 16.16
N GLN A 434 2.42 8.03 16.26
CA GLN A 434 3.70 7.43 16.58
C GLN A 434 4.19 6.55 15.44
N LEU A 435 5.41 6.79 14.99
CA LEU A 435 6.13 5.86 14.15
C LEU A 435 6.48 4.64 14.99
N LYS A 436 6.01 3.48 14.58
CA LYS A 436 6.34 2.18 15.18
C LYS A 436 7.42 1.55 14.32
N ILE A 437 8.58 1.27 14.91
CA ILE A 437 9.79 0.94 14.14
C ILE A 437 10.39 -0.38 14.61
N LYS A 438 10.99 -1.13 13.69
CA LYS A 438 11.80 -2.33 13.98
C LYS A 438 12.92 -2.46 12.96
N VAL A 439 14.13 -2.76 13.43
CA VAL A 439 15.34 -2.88 12.57
C VAL A 439 15.81 -4.32 12.50
N ILE A 440 16.05 -4.82 11.29
CA ILE A 440 16.51 -6.19 11.04
C ILE A 440 17.72 -6.22 10.11
N LYS A 441 18.44 -7.33 10.18
CA LYS A 441 19.48 -7.71 9.24
C LYS A 441 19.26 -9.17 8.87
N ASN A 442 18.67 -9.42 7.71
CA ASN A 442 18.24 -10.76 7.29
C ASN A 442 17.34 -11.41 8.37
N ASN A 443 17.75 -12.58 8.87
CA ASN A 443 17.04 -13.30 9.95
C ASN A 443 17.27 -12.70 11.35
N GLU A 444 18.22 -11.78 11.52
CA GLU A 444 18.57 -11.21 12.83
C GLU A 444 17.75 -9.95 13.11
N ILE A 445 17.31 -9.81 14.36
CA ILE A 445 16.66 -8.58 14.85
C ILE A 445 17.77 -7.74 15.48
N ILE A 446 18.08 -6.60 14.86
CA ILE A 446 19.07 -5.65 15.37
C ILE A 446 18.44 -4.82 16.49
N GLU A 447 17.22 -4.33 16.25
CA GLU A 447 16.45 -3.57 17.23
C GLU A 447 15.00 -4.05 17.26
N GLY A 448 14.48 -4.25 18.48
CA GLY A 448 13.09 -4.64 18.69
C GLY A 448 12.10 -3.54 18.32
N LYS A 449 10.79 -3.79 18.49
CA LYS A 449 9.77 -2.77 18.25
C LYS A 449 9.94 -1.62 19.24
N TYR A 450 10.16 -0.40 18.75
CA TYR A 450 10.13 0.84 19.52
C TYR A 450 9.19 1.87 18.87
N SER A 451 9.06 3.06 19.47
CA SER A 451 8.17 4.10 18.97
C SER A 451 8.81 5.48 19.08
N GLU A 452 8.52 6.33 18.10
CA GLU A 452 8.87 7.76 18.10
C GLU A 452 7.64 8.60 17.77
N ASP A 453 7.43 9.69 18.50
CA ASP A 453 6.31 10.61 18.26
C ASP A 453 6.56 11.44 16.98
N LEU A 454 5.50 11.71 16.22
CA LEU A 454 5.57 12.69 15.14
C LEU A 454 5.80 14.10 15.70
N LYS A 455 6.78 14.81 15.14
CA LYS A 455 7.04 16.21 15.48
C LYS A 455 5.91 17.11 15.00
N LEU A 456 5.62 18.12 15.80
CA LEU A 456 4.71 19.22 15.46
C LEU A 456 5.49 20.35 14.80
N MET A 457 4.77 21.30 14.19
CA MET A 457 5.39 22.39 13.42
C MET A 457 6.19 23.33 14.30
N TYR A 458 5.68 23.63 15.50
CA TYR A 458 6.31 24.52 16.45
C TYR A 458 6.62 23.79 17.76
N GLU A 459 7.76 24.09 18.39
CA GLU A 459 8.14 23.49 19.68
C GLU A 459 7.13 23.76 20.80
N SER A 460 6.35 24.85 20.70
CA SER A 460 5.36 25.23 21.69
C SER A 460 3.95 24.68 21.41
N ASP A 461 3.78 23.93 20.32
CA ASP A 461 2.53 23.25 20.01
C ASP A 461 2.34 22.03 20.93
N GLU A 462 1.09 21.81 21.32
CA GLU A 462 0.63 20.60 21.99
C GLU A 462 -0.49 19.97 21.18
N MET A 463 -0.36 18.69 20.85
CA MET A 463 -1.42 17.94 20.18
C MET A 463 -2.56 17.69 21.16
N LYS A 464 -3.79 18.08 20.78
CA LYS A 464 -5.00 17.88 21.57
C LYS A 464 -5.80 16.66 21.13
N SER A 465 -5.83 16.41 19.83
CA SER A 465 -6.41 15.21 19.23
C SER A 465 -5.90 15.05 17.79
N ASN A 466 -5.87 13.82 17.31
CA ASN A 466 -5.71 13.43 15.92
C ASN A 466 -6.99 12.77 15.39
N ASP A 467 -7.13 12.73 14.07
CA ASP A 467 -8.12 11.88 13.40
C ASP A 467 -7.42 10.61 12.90
N GLU A 468 -7.58 9.52 13.67
CA GLU A 468 -6.94 8.22 13.38
C GLU A 468 -7.38 7.61 12.03
N GLU A 469 -8.55 7.99 11.49
CA GLU A 469 -9.03 7.48 10.20
C GLU A 469 -8.37 8.20 9.01
N LEU A 470 -7.72 9.34 9.24
CA LEU A 470 -7.12 10.18 8.21
C LEU A 470 -5.59 10.21 8.27
N GLU A 471 -4.96 9.48 9.20
CA GLU A 471 -3.51 9.38 9.27
C GLU A 471 -2.95 8.28 8.36
N GLY A 472 -1.77 8.52 7.80
CA GLY A 472 -1.09 7.55 6.95
C GLY A 472 0.41 7.79 6.85
N LEU A 473 1.14 6.76 6.41
CA LEU A 473 2.58 6.79 6.18
C LEU A 473 2.88 6.11 4.86
N GLU A 474 3.50 6.87 3.95
CA GLU A 474 3.80 6.41 2.60
C GLU A 474 5.30 6.56 2.30
N HIS A 475 5.82 5.62 1.51
CA HIS A 475 7.11 5.78 0.88
C HIS A 475 7.09 6.95 -0.11
N TRP A 476 8.17 7.73 -0.15
CA TRP A 476 8.29 8.89 -1.04
C TRP A 476 9.34 8.68 -2.13
N TYR A 477 10.62 8.62 -1.75
CA TYR A 477 11.76 8.36 -2.63
C TYR A 477 12.99 7.97 -1.79
N GLY A 478 13.79 7.02 -2.27
CA GLY A 478 14.93 6.50 -1.51
C GLY A 478 14.49 6.06 -0.10
N ASN A 479 15.17 6.55 0.94
CA ASN A 479 14.79 6.33 2.34
C ASN A 479 14.00 7.50 2.95
N ASN A 480 13.27 8.25 2.12
CA ASN A 480 12.35 9.30 2.56
C ASN A 480 10.91 8.80 2.51
N PHE A 481 10.14 9.18 3.52
CA PHE A 481 8.73 8.88 3.68
C PHE A 481 7.99 10.18 4.01
N TYR A 482 6.68 10.19 3.89
CA TYR A 482 5.86 11.24 4.46
C TYR A 482 4.75 10.64 5.32
N ALA A 483 4.62 11.15 6.53
CA ALA A 483 3.46 10.92 7.38
C ALA A 483 2.47 12.07 7.17
N TYR A 484 1.19 11.77 7.09
CA TYR A 484 0.15 12.79 6.94
C TYR A 484 -1.03 12.51 7.86
N GLY A 485 -1.90 13.51 8.02
CA GLY A 485 -3.14 13.36 8.75
C GLY A 485 -3.72 14.69 9.21
N VAL A 486 -4.68 14.62 10.12
CA VAL A 486 -5.39 15.79 10.64
C VAL A 486 -5.18 15.91 12.16
N ASN A 487 -4.65 17.05 12.60
CA ASN A 487 -4.42 17.34 14.01
C ASN A 487 -5.22 18.56 14.47
N LYS A 488 -5.71 18.50 15.71
CA LYS A 488 -6.06 19.69 16.49
C LYS A 488 -4.89 20.00 17.41
N VAL A 489 -4.25 21.14 17.17
CA VAL A 489 -3.06 21.59 17.91
C VAL A 489 -3.37 22.87 18.68
N LYS A 490 -2.72 23.01 19.84
CA LYS A 490 -2.77 24.22 20.66
C LYS A 490 -1.37 24.81 20.82
N ASN A 491 -1.17 26.03 20.34
CA ASN A 491 0.10 26.75 20.49
C ASN A 491 0.11 27.51 21.83
N LEU A 492 1.08 27.23 22.70
CA LEU A 492 1.04 27.71 24.09
C LEU A 492 1.77 29.02 24.33
N ARG A 493 2.69 29.43 23.44
CA ARG A 493 3.67 30.48 23.77
C ARG A 493 3.93 31.50 22.66
N ASP A 494 3.66 31.18 21.40
CA ASP A 494 4.05 32.02 20.28
C ASP A 494 2.94 33.03 19.94
N GLU A 495 3.17 34.31 20.23
CA GLU A 495 2.16 35.37 20.12
C GLU A 495 1.58 35.54 18.70
N ASN A 496 2.35 35.19 17.67
CA ASN A 496 1.96 35.33 16.26
C ASN A 496 1.27 34.08 15.68
N ILE A 497 1.13 33.02 16.47
CA ILE A 497 0.50 31.77 16.05
C ILE A 497 -0.86 31.64 16.73
N LYS A 498 -1.88 31.29 15.94
CA LYS A 498 -3.23 31.09 16.47
C LYS A 498 -3.22 30.03 17.57
N LEU A 499 -3.81 30.36 18.71
CA LEU A 499 -3.84 29.52 19.92
C LEU A 499 -4.37 28.11 19.66
N ASN A 500 -5.45 27.94 18.89
CA ASN A 500 -6.01 26.64 18.53
C ASN A 500 -6.14 26.57 17.00
N ARG A 501 -5.63 25.49 16.40
CA ARG A 501 -5.67 25.25 14.96
C ARG A 501 -6.10 23.81 14.70
N LYS A 502 -6.91 23.60 13.67
CA LYS A 502 -7.11 22.29 13.06
C LYS A 502 -6.32 22.32 11.76
N VAL A 503 -5.39 21.37 11.59
CA VAL A 503 -4.45 21.38 10.48
C VAL A 503 -4.43 20.03 9.80
N PHE A 504 -4.47 20.05 8.47
CA PHE A 504 -3.94 18.95 7.67
C PHE A 504 -2.42 19.10 7.65
N PHE A 505 -1.68 18.03 7.87
CA PHE A 505 -0.22 18.08 7.90
C PHE A 505 0.42 17.04 7.00
N ILE A 506 1.64 17.35 6.57
CA ILE A 506 2.57 16.42 5.97
C ILE A 506 3.89 16.58 6.70
N ASN A 507 4.46 15.48 7.16
CA ASN A 507 5.70 15.44 7.90
C ASN A 507 6.67 14.54 7.16
N LYS A 508 7.78 15.11 6.68
CA LYS A 508 8.84 14.35 6.02
C LYS A 508 9.58 13.54 7.07
N ILE A 509 9.72 12.24 6.82
CA ILE A 509 10.48 11.31 7.64
C ILE A 509 11.67 10.82 6.81
N VAL A 510 12.86 10.84 7.38
CA VAL A 510 14.08 10.34 6.74
C VAL A 510 14.66 9.25 7.61
N VAL A 511 15.00 8.12 7.01
CA VAL A 511 15.67 7.00 7.68
C VAL A 511 17.12 6.94 7.19
N GLU A 512 18.07 7.11 8.10
CA GLU A 512 19.52 7.23 7.82
C GLU A 512 20.37 6.16 8.49
#